data_AF-P79373-F1
#
_entry.id   AF-P79373-F1
#
_cell.length_a   1.000
_cell.length_b   1.000
_cell.length_c   1.000
_cell.angle_alpha   90.00
_cell.angle_beta   90.00
_cell.angle_gamma   90.00
#
_symmetry.space_group_name_H-M   'P 1'
#
loop_
_entity.id
_entity.type
_entity.pdbx_description
1 polymer ?
#
loop_
_entity_poly.entity_id
_entity_poly.type
_entity_poly.pdbx_seq_one_letter_code
_entity_poly.pdbx_strand_id
1 'polypeptide(L)'
;KNCPACRLRKCCQAGMVLGGRKFKKFNKVRVMRALDAVAVPQPVGLPNESQALTQRITFSPNQEIQLFPPLINLLLSIEPDVIYAGYDNTKPETSSSLLTSLNHLAERQLLSVVKWSKSLPGFRNLHIDDQITLIQYSWMSLMVFGLGWRSYKHVSGQMLYFAPDLILNEQRMKESSFYS
;
A
#
# COMPACT_ATOMS: atom_id res chain seq x y z
N LYS A 1 17.84 -19.63 -14.07
CA LYS A 1 18.30 -18.46 -13.26
C LYS A 1 17.08 -17.97 -12.45
N ASN A 2 17.13 -17.94 -11.11
CA ASN A 2 15.95 -17.58 -10.30
C ASN A 2 15.69 -16.08 -10.31
N CYS A 3 14.42 -15.65 -10.42
CA CYS A 3 14.04 -14.25 -10.32
C CYS A 3 14.21 -13.71 -8.88
N PRO A 4 14.22 -12.38 -8.67
CA PRO A 4 14.38 -11.77 -7.35
C PRO A 4 13.37 -12.26 -6.31
N ALA A 5 12.09 -12.43 -6.68
CA ALA A 5 11.04 -12.91 -5.78
C ALA A 5 11.28 -14.37 -5.32
N CYS A 6 11.63 -15.27 -6.24
CA CYS A 6 11.99 -16.65 -5.90
C CYS A 6 13.25 -16.73 -5.02
N ARG A 7 14.21 -15.82 -5.23
CA ARG A 7 15.41 -15.73 -4.39
C ARG A 7 15.05 -15.27 -2.98
N LEU A 8 14.25 -14.21 -2.82
CA LEU A 8 13.80 -13.73 -1.51
C LEU A 8 13.03 -14.82 -0.75
N ARG A 9 12.10 -15.52 -1.42
CA ARG A 9 11.36 -16.63 -0.81
C ARG A 9 12.28 -17.74 -0.28
N LYS A 10 13.33 -18.10 -1.04
CA LYS A 10 14.34 -19.07 -0.59
C LYS A 10 15.16 -18.54 0.58
N CYS A 11 15.55 -17.26 0.59
CA CYS A 11 16.25 -16.66 1.72
C CYS A 11 15.41 -16.70 3.00
N CYS A 12 14.13 -16.33 2.93
CA CYS A 12 13.21 -16.39 4.07
C CYS A 12 12.96 -17.84 4.53
N GLN A 13 12.77 -18.80 3.61
CA GLN A 13 12.65 -20.22 3.97
C GLN A 13 13.90 -20.79 4.64
N ALA A 14 15.08 -20.29 4.27
CA ALA A 14 16.35 -20.65 4.90
C ALA A 14 16.61 -19.91 6.23
N GLY A 15 15.72 -18.99 6.65
CA GLY A 15 15.89 -18.20 7.87
C GLY A 15 17.00 -17.15 7.79
N MET A 16 17.34 -16.67 6.59
CA MET A 16 18.31 -15.58 6.42
C MET A 16 17.67 -14.23 6.78
N VAL A 17 18.35 -13.46 7.63
CA VAL A 17 17.97 -12.08 7.99
C VAL A 17 19.04 -11.11 7.51
N LEU A 18 18.63 -9.95 6.99
CA LEU A 18 19.54 -8.86 6.65
C LEU A 18 19.91 -8.10 7.93
N GLY A 19 21.19 -8.08 8.26
CA GLY A 19 21.71 -7.52 9.51
C GLY A 19 22.02 -8.62 10.52
N GLY A 20 23.29 -9.00 10.60
CA GLY A 20 23.82 -10.11 11.41
C GLY A 20 23.74 -9.95 12.93
N ARG A 21 22.66 -9.37 13.48
CA ARG A 21 22.40 -9.37 14.92
C ARG A 21 21.73 -10.69 15.29
N LYS A 22 22.53 -11.56 15.90
CA LYS A 22 22.14 -12.87 16.44
C LYS A 22 20.97 -12.75 17.42
N PHE A 23 19.73 -12.91 16.96
CA PHE A 23 18.62 -13.24 17.86
C PHE A 23 18.77 -14.70 18.29
N LYS A 24 19.40 -14.89 19.45
CA LYS A 24 19.37 -16.15 20.19
C LYS A 24 17.92 -16.40 20.65
N LYS A 25 17.43 -17.60 20.32
CA LYS A 25 16.18 -18.24 20.81
C LYS A 25 14.88 -17.72 20.20
N PHE A 26 14.38 -18.41 19.17
CA PHE A 26 13.21 -19.28 19.28
C PHE A 26 13.23 -20.32 18.16
N ASN A 27 13.86 -21.45 18.49
CA ASN A 27 13.69 -22.72 17.81
C ASN A 27 12.28 -23.23 18.16
N LYS A 28 11.42 -23.49 17.15
CA LYS A 28 10.34 -24.50 17.11
C LYS A 28 9.23 -24.09 16.14
N VAL A 29 9.50 -24.17 14.83
CA VAL A 29 8.48 -24.58 13.87
C VAL A 29 9.12 -25.62 12.96
N ARG A 30 9.20 -26.86 13.47
CA ARG A 30 9.40 -28.02 12.60
C ARG A 30 8.10 -28.20 11.81
N VAL A 31 8.15 -27.89 10.53
CA VAL A 31 7.10 -28.26 9.56
C VAL A 31 7.21 -29.77 9.35
N MET A 32 6.51 -30.53 10.19
CA MET A 32 6.35 -31.98 10.03
C MET A 32 5.22 -32.21 9.02
N ARG A 33 5.57 -32.80 7.87
CA ARG A 33 4.63 -33.46 6.96
C ARG A 33 4.08 -34.71 7.64
N ALA A 34 2.76 -34.84 7.71
CA ALA A 34 2.00 -36.09 7.88
C ALA A 34 0.53 -35.75 7.53
N LEU A 35 0.09 -36.01 6.30
CA LEU A 35 -0.61 -37.22 5.84
C LEU A 35 -2.04 -37.36 6.41
N ASP A 36 -2.97 -37.29 5.46
CA ASP A 36 -4.31 -37.88 5.41
C ASP A 36 -4.75 -38.71 6.61
N ALA A 37 -5.77 -38.22 7.32
CA ALA A 37 -6.68 -39.07 8.08
C ALA A 37 -8.09 -38.47 8.00
N VAL A 38 -8.91 -39.12 7.19
CA VAL A 38 -10.35 -38.94 7.06
C VAL A 38 -11.03 -39.56 8.29
N ALA A 39 -11.74 -38.76 9.10
CA ALA A 39 -12.77 -39.22 10.07
C ALA A 39 -13.59 -38.04 10.65
N VAL A 40 -14.71 -37.67 10.00
CA VAL A 40 -16.15 -37.75 10.43
C VAL A 40 -16.44 -37.67 11.98
N PRO A 41 -17.54 -37.04 12.49
CA PRO A 41 -17.69 -35.60 12.78
C PRO A 41 -18.34 -35.27 14.18
N GLN A 42 -18.55 -33.97 14.46
CA GLN A 42 -19.49 -33.35 15.45
C GLN A 42 -19.18 -33.51 16.97
N PRO A 43 -19.68 -32.66 17.91
CA PRO A 43 -20.56 -31.49 17.75
C PRO A 43 -20.19 -30.21 18.60
N VAL A 44 -20.92 -29.12 18.33
CA VAL A 44 -21.28 -27.92 19.17
C VAL A 44 -20.17 -27.06 19.81
N GLY A 45 -20.05 -25.81 19.35
CA GLY A 45 -19.38 -24.72 20.07
C GLY A 45 -19.37 -23.38 19.32
N LEU A 46 -20.31 -22.52 19.68
CA LEU A 46 -20.56 -21.08 19.40
C LEU A 46 -19.62 -20.25 18.48
N PRO A 47 -20.19 -19.28 17.74
CA PRO A 47 -19.50 -18.55 16.68
C PRO A 47 -18.52 -17.52 17.26
N ASN A 48 -17.22 -17.73 17.04
CA ASN A 48 -16.21 -16.72 17.29
C ASN A 48 -15.94 -15.97 15.98
N GLU A 49 -16.40 -14.72 15.89
CA GLU A 49 -16.31 -13.81 14.74
C GLU A 49 -14.87 -13.38 14.37
N SER A 50 -13.84 -14.10 14.84
CA SER A 50 -12.44 -13.76 14.63
C SER A 50 -11.77 -14.51 13.45
N GLN A 51 -12.50 -15.36 12.72
CA GLN A 51 -11.91 -16.16 11.63
C GLN A 51 -11.94 -15.52 10.24
N ALA A 52 -12.54 -14.34 10.05
CA ALA A 52 -12.75 -13.78 8.72
C ALA A 52 -11.50 -13.17 8.03
N LEU A 53 -10.38 -12.93 8.72
CA LEU A 53 -9.26 -12.17 8.14
C LEU A 53 -7.89 -12.87 8.10
N THR A 54 -7.82 -14.18 8.41
CA THR A 54 -6.53 -14.91 8.37
C THR A 54 -6.36 -15.84 7.15
N GLN A 55 -7.15 -15.66 6.08
CA GLN A 55 -6.83 -16.32 4.81
C GLN A 55 -5.50 -15.77 4.29
N ARG A 56 -4.42 -16.49 4.59
CA ARG A 56 -3.10 -16.29 3.97
C ARG A 56 -3.27 -16.55 2.49
N ILE A 57 -3.27 -15.48 1.69
CA ILE A 57 -3.29 -15.56 0.23
C ILE A 57 -1.97 -16.22 -0.20
N THR A 58 -2.02 -17.52 -0.52
CA THR A 58 -0.89 -18.24 -1.10
C THR A 58 -0.94 -18.12 -2.62
N PHE A 59 -0.05 -17.31 -3.19
CA PHE A 59 0.12 -17.21 -4.63
C PHE A 59 0.82 -18.48 -5.17
N SER A 60 0.08 -19.26 -5.97
CA SER A 60 0.64 -20.30 -6.85
C SER A 60 0.72 -19.77 -8.28
N PRO A 61 1.82 -19.97 -9.01
CA PRO A 61 2.06 -19.33 -10.32
C PRO A 61 1.14 -19.81 -11.46
N ASN A 62 0.38 -20.90 -11.28
CA ASN A 62 -0.48 -21.50 -12.31
C ASN A 62 -1.98 -21.36 -12.04
N GLN A 63 -2.40 -20.61 -11.02
CA GLN A 63 -3.80 -20.27 -10.88
C GLN A 63 -4.04 -18.99 -11.67
N GLU A 64 -4.85 -19.08 -12.72
CA GLU A 64 -5.57 -17.92 -13.24
C GLU A 64 -6.07 -17.16 -12.03
N ILE A 65 -5.68 -15.88 -11.90
CA ILE A 65 -6.04 -15.06 -10.75
C ILE A 65 -7.55 -14.88 -10.85
N GLN A 66 -8.29 -15.84 -10.30
CA GLN A 66 -9.69 -15.69 -10.02
C GLN A 66 -9.71 -14.58 -8.99
N LEU A 67 -9.91 -13.35 -9.46
CA LEU A 67 -10.11 -12.18 -8.62
C LEU A 67 -11.37 -12.46 -7.83
N PHE A 68 -11.22 -13.20 -6.74
CA PHE A 68 -12.31 -13.62 -5.88
C PHE A 68 -13.03 -12.33 -5.45
N PRO A 69 -14.37 -12.26 -5.49
CA PRO A 69 -15.14 -11.13 -4.97
C PRO A 69 -14.63 -10.57 -3.61
N PRO A 70 -14.11 -11.40 -2.68
CA PRO A 70 -13.36 -10.95 -1.51
C PRO A 70 -12.27 -9.90 -1.74
N LEU A 71 -11.45 -10.01 -2.78
CA LEU A 71 -10.36 -9.08 -3.04
C LEU A 71 -10.87 -7.72 -3.51
N ILE A 72 -11.89 -7.69 -4.37
CA ILE A 72 -12.50 -6.43 -4.81
C ILE A 72 -13.13 -5.72 -3.60
N ASN A 73 -13.88 -6.44 -2.78
CA ASN A 73 -14.49 -5.89 -1.57
C ASN A 73 -13.44 -5.36 -0.58
N LEU A 74 -12.33 -6.09 -0.42
CA LEU A 74 -11.21 -5.64 0.38
C LEU A 74 -10.59 -4.36 -0.19
N LEU A 75 -10.30 -4.30 -1.49
CA LEU A 75 -9.72 -3.11 -2.13
C LEU A 75 -10.62 -1.88 -1.99
N LEU A 76 -11.93 -2.06 -2.14
CA LEU A 76 -12.92 -1.00 -1.89
C LEU A 76 -12.91 -0.57 -0.42
N SER A 77 -12.79 -1.51 0.52
CA SER A 77 -12.77 -1.19 1.96
C SER A 77 -11.52 -0.42 2.42
N ILE A 78 -10.45 -0.45 1.62
CA ILE A 78 -9.19 0.25 1.90
C ILE A 78 -8.89 1.34 0.87
N GLU A 79 -9.90 1.84 0.14
CA GLU A 79 -9.72 2.94 -0.79
C GLU A 79 -9.11 4.16 -0.04
N PRO A 80 -8.04 4.78 -0.57
CA PRO A 80 -7.45 5.94 0.08
C PRO A 80 -8.43 7.10 0.23
N ASP A 81 -8.42 7.73 1.41
CA ASP A 81 -9.21 8.94 1.70
C ASP A 81 -8.85 10.08 0.73
N VAL A 82 -9.85 10.87 0.31
CA VAL A 82 -9.64 12.11 -0.46
C VAL A 82 -9.06 13.19 0.44
N ILE A 83 -8.00 13.85 -0.01
CA ILE A 83 -7.28 14.87 0.76
C ILE A 83 -7.34 16.20 0.02
N TYR A 84 -7.73 17.24 0.75
CA TYR A 84 -7.81 18.62 0.27
C TYR A 84 -6.48 19.34 0.50
N ALA A 85 -6.10 20.20 -0.45
CA ALA A 85 -4.94 21.06 -0.32
C ALA A 85 -5.13 22.15 0.75
N GLY A 86 -6.38 22.56 0.98
CA GLY A 86 -6.70 23.81 1.68
C GLY A 86 -6.29 25.03 0.83
N TYR A 87 -6.38 24.90 -0.49
CA TYR A 87 -5.99 25.95 -1.42
C TYR A 87 -7.04 27.05 -1.49
N ASP A 88 -6.62 28.28 -1.21
CA ASP A 88 -7.50 29.44 -1.17
C ASP A 88 -7.49 30.17 -2.51
N ASN A 89 -8.50 29.88 -3.35
CA ASN A 89 -8.65 30.49 -4.66
C ASN A 89 -9.06 31.98 -4.62
N THR A 90 -9.27 32.57 -3.43
CA THR A 90 -9.62 34.00 -3.31
C THR A 90 -8.40 34.92 -3.31
N LYS A 91 -7.20 34.36 -3.13
CA LYS A 91 -5.94 35.10 -3.07
C LYS A 91 -5.24 35.11 -4.43
N PRO A 92 -4.49 36.18 -4.76
CA PRO A 92 -3.67 36.18 -5.96
C PRO A 92 -2.68 35.01 -5.93
N GLU A 93 -2.68 34.20 -6.98
CA GLU A 93 -1.78 33.06 -7.10
C GLU A 93 -0.35 33.55 -7.38
N THR A 94 0.59 33.09 -6.56
CA THR A 94 2.03 33.24 -6.78
C THR A 94 2.69 31.87 -6.82
N SER A 95 3.82 31.72 -7.51
CA SER A 95 4.57 30.46 -7.54
C SER A 95 4.94 29.98 -6.13
N SER A 96 5.30 30.91 -5.24
CA SER A 96 5.64 30.61 -3.84
C SER A 96 4.44 30.09 -3.04
N SER A 97 3.27 30.72 -3.18
CA SER A 97 2.06 30.27 -2.48
C SER A 97 1.61 28.90 -3.00
N LEU A 98 1.68 28.69 -4.31
CA LEU A 98 1.35 27.40 -4.92
C LEU A 98 2.29 26.29 -4.44
N LEU A 99 3.60 26.50 -4.46
CA LEU A 99 4.58 25.54 -3.97
C LEU A 99 4.34 25.22 -2.48
N THR A 100 4.04 26.23 -1.68
CA THR A 100 3.72 26.04 -0.25
C THR A 100 2.48 25.16 -0.08
N SER A 101 1.42 25.41 -0.83
CA SER A 101 0.21 24.58 -0.81
C SER A 101 0.47 23.15 -1.30
N LEU A 102 1.30 22.96 -2.33
CA LEU A 102 1.69 21.63 -2.81
C LEU A 102 2.53 20.87 -1.76
N ASN A 103 3.44 21.54 -1.06
CA ASN A 103 4.21 20.94 0.03
C ASN A 103 3.33 20.52 1.20
N HIS A 104 2.40 21.38 1.63
CA HIS A 104 1.43 21.03 2.68
C HIS A 104 0.52 19.87 2.25
N LEU A 105 0.10 19.84 0.97
CA LEU A 105 -0.67 18.73 0.44
C LEU A 105 0.15 17.43 0.44
N ALA A 106 1.41 17.48 0.02
CA ALA A 106 2.30 16.32 0.03
C ALA A 106 2.51 15.77 1.44
N GLU A 107 2.69 16.63 2.45
CA GLU A 107 2.78 16.22 3.85
C GLU A 107 1.51 15.48 4.32
N ARG A 108 0.32 16.04 4.04
CA ARG A 108 -0.96 15.39 4.38
C ARG A 108 -1.14 14.07 3.64
N GLN A 109 -0.77 14.01 2.36
CA GLN A 109 -0.82 12.79 1.57
C GLN A 109 0.13 11.73 2.13
N LEU A 110 1.32 12.10 2.60
CA LEU A 110 2.28 11.17 3.19
C LEU A 110 1.72 10.56 4.49
N LEU A 111 1.12 11.38 5.35
CA LEU A 111 0.45 10.90 6.56
C LEU A 111 -0.68 9.92 6.23
N SER A 112 -1.47 10.22 5.18
CA SER A 112 -2.51 9.31 4.71
C SER A 112 -1.93 8.01 4.15
N VAL A 113 -0.83 8.04 3.39
CA VAL A 113 -0.14 6.82 2.91
C VAL A 113 0.33 5.95 4.09
N VAL A 114 0.85 6.56 5.16
CA VAL A 114 1.25 5.83 6.39
C VAL A 114 0.05 5.23 7.11
N LYS A 115 -1.11 5.90 7.13
CA LYS A 115 -2.35 5.36 7.70
C LYS A 115 -2.90 4.23 6.82
N TRP A 116 -2.96 4.45 5.51
CA TRP A 116 -3.46 3.51 4.51
C TRP A 116 -2.64 2.23 4.45
N SER A 117 -1.31 2.32 4.52
CA SER A 117 -0.44 1.13 4.48
C SER A 117 -0.74 0.15 5.61
N LYS A 118 -1.15 0.64 6.78
CA LYS A 118 -1.57 -0.20 7.92
C LYS A 118 -2.86 -0.99 7.66
N SER A 119 -3.66 -0.58 6.68
CA SER A 119 -4.89 -1.29 6.27
C SER A 119 -4.61 -2.37 5.23
N LEU A 120 -3.42 -2.38 4.60
CA LEU A 120 -3.04 -3.42 3.64
C LEU A 120 -2.90 -4.79 4.33
N PRO A 121 -3.48 -5.88 3.76
CA PRO A 121 -3.33 -7.21 4.31
C PRO A 121 -1.85 -7.61 4.45
N GLY A 122 -1.48 -8.06 5.64
CA GLY A 122 -0.13 -8.54 5.92
C GLY A 122 0.91 -7.46 6.22
N PHE A 123 0.64 -6.17 5.96
CA PHE A 123 1.62 -5.10 6.20
C PHE A 123 2.00 -4.98 7.68
N ARG A 124 1.02 -5.03 8.59
CA ARG A 124 1.25 -5.00 10.05
C ARG A 124 2.00 -6.23 10.59
N ASN A 125 2.05 -7.32 9.82
CA ASN A 125 2.76 -8.54 10.22
C ASN A 125 4.26 -8.47 9.89
N LEU A 126 4.69 -7.45 9.14
CA LEU A 126 6.10 -7.19 8.87
C LEU A 126 6.78 -6.56 10.08
N HIS A 127 8.10 -6.70 10.18
CA HIS A 127 8.88 -5.98 11.17
C HIS A 127 8.71 -4.46 10.99
N ILE A 128 8.76 -3.69 12.07
CA ILE A 128 8.55 -2.23 12.00
C ILE A 128 9.57 -1.55 11.06
N ASP A 129 10.81 -2.01 11.07
CA ASP A 129 11.84 -1.49 10.17
C ASP A 129 11.52 -1.79 8.70
N ASP A 130 10.93 -2.96 8.40
CA ASP A 130 10.51 -3.32 7.04
C ASP A 130 9.32 -2.46 6.61
N GLN A 131 8.36 -2.20 7.51
CA GLN A 131 7.23 -1.32 7.25
C GLN A 131 7.70 0.10 6.88
N ILE A 132 8.61 0.66 7.68
CA ILE A 132 9.19 1.99 7.44
C ILE A 132 9.96 2.00 6.12
N THR A 133 10.81 1.00 5.90
CA THR A 133 11.62 0.87 4.68
C THR A 133 10.73 0.82 3.44
N LEU A 134 9.68 -0.03 3.44
CA LEU A 134 8.77 -0.14 2.31
C LEU A 134 8.09 1.20 1.99
N ILE A 135 7.64 1.95 3.00
CA ILE A 135 7.05 3.27 2.79
C ILE A 135 8.09 4.23 2.22
N GLN A 136 9.30 4.30 2.81
CA GLN A 136 10.39 5.18 2.36
C GLN A 136 10.76 4.97 0.89
N TYR A 137 10.78 3.72 0.41
CA TYR A 137 11.11 3.41 -0.97
C TYR A 137 9.95 3.61 -1.96
N SER A 138 8.69 3.58 -1.49
CA SER A 138 7.53 3.55 -2.39
C SER A 138 6.70 4.83 -2.40
N TRP A 139 6.76 5.67 -1.35
CA TRP A 139 5.81 6.78 -1.18
C TRP A 139 5.74 7.74 -2.38
N MET A 140 6.88 8.12 -2.97
CA MET A 140 6.89 9.00 -4.15
C MET A 140 6.17 8.37 -5.33
N SER A 141 6.47 7.10 -5.60
CA SER A 141 5.84 6.36 -6.70
C SER A 141 4.33 6.19 -6.47
N LEU A 142 3.91 5.97 -5.21
CA LEU A 142 2.50 5.89 -4.84
C LEU A 142 1.79 7.24 -5.00
N MET A 143 2.43 8.34 -4.63
CA MET A 143 1.87 9.69 -4.81
C MET A 143 1.72 10.06 -6.28
N VAL A 144 2.75 9.81 -7.10
CA VAL A 144 2.71 10.06 -8.56
C VAL A 144 1.66 9.20 -9.22
N PHE A 145 1.59 7.91 -8.88
CA PHE A 145 0.54 7.01 -9.38
C PHE A 145 -0.86 7.50 -8.96
N GLY A 146 -1.04 7.88 -7.69
CA GLY A 146 -2.30 8.42 -7.19
C GLY A 146 -2.70 9.73 -7.88
N LEU A 147 -1.75 10.63 -8.13
CA LEU A 147 -1.98 11.85 -8.92
C LEU A 147 -2.43 11.50 -10.34
N GLY A 148 -1.70 10.62 -11.03
CA GLY A 148 -2.05 10.16 -12.37
C GLY A 148 -3.44 9.52 -12.43
N TRP A 149 -3.77 8.67 -11.45
CA TRP A 149 -5.09 8.05 -11.32
C TRP A 149 -6.21 9.09 -11.15
N ARG A 150 -6.05 10.06 -10.24
CA ARG A 150 -7.04 11.13 -10.05
C ARG A 150 -7.17 12.01 -11.28
N SER A 151 -6.06 12.36 -11.92
CA SER A 151 -6.04 13.11 -13.19
C SER A 151 -6.79 12.39 -14.29
N TYR A 152 -6.60 11.07 -14.42
CA TYR A 152 -7.37 10.27 -15.36
C TYR A 152 -8.86 10.23 -15.00
N LYS A 153 -9.19 9.91 -13.74
CA LYS A 153 -10.56 9.70 -13.26
C LYS A 153 -11.42 10.96 -13.33
N HIS A 154 -10.86 12.14 -13.02
CA HIS A 154 -11.65 13.37 -12.86
C HIS A 154 -11.53 14.35 -14.02
N VAL A 155 -10.42 14.33 -14.77
CA VAL A 155 -10.13 15.33 -15.82
C VAL A 155 -9.58 14.68 -17.10
N SER A 156 -9.82 13.39 -17.29
CA SER A 156 -9.44 12.63 -18.50
C SER A 156 -7.96 12.75 -18.88
N GLY A 157 -7.09 13.04 -17.91
CA GLY A 157 -5.66 13.27 -18.13
C GLY A 157 -5.29 14.62 -18.75
N GLN A 158 -6.24 15.54 -18.95
CA GLN A 158 -5.99 16.86 -19.54
C GLN A 158 -5.39 17.87 -18.52
N MET A 159 -5.60 17.62 -17.23
CA MET A 159 -5.11 18.48 -16.14
C MET A 159 -4.51 17.63 -15.01
N LEU A 160 -3.72 18.28 -14.15
CA LEU A 160 -3.19 17.67 -12.93
C LEU A 160 -4.18 17.87 -11.78
N TYR A 161 -4.80 16.78 -11.33
CA TYR A 161 -5.76 16.78 -10.22
C TYR A 161 -5.03 16.48 -8.90
N PHE A 162 -4.40 17.52 -8.32
CA PHE A 162 -3.68 17.37 -7.06
C PHE A 162 -4.64 17.07 -5.91
N ALA A 163 -5.70 17.86 -5.80
CA ALA A 163 -6.78 17.73 -4.82
C ALA A 163 -8.08 18.31 -5.41
N PRO A 164 -9.27 18.08 -4.82
CA PRO A 164 -10.52 18.65 -5.32
C PRO A 164 -10.55 20.17 -5.41
N ASP A 165 -9.79 20.84 -4.54
CA ASP A 165 -9.63 22.28 -4.43
C ASP A 165 -8.37 22.82 -5.15
N LEU A 166 -7.55 21.94 -5.73
CA LEU A 166 -6.30 22.29 -6.41
C LEU A 166 -6.12 21.45 -7.69
N ILE A 167 -6.57 22.02 -8.81
CA ILE A 167 -6.45 21.43 -10.14
C ILE A 167 -5.66 22.40 -11.02
N LEU A 168 -4.56 21.91 -11.61
CA LEU A 168 -3.66 22.73 -12.42
C LEU A 168 -3.74 22.30 -13.89
N ASN A 169 -3.99 23.27 -14.76
CA ASN A 169 -3.88 23.08 -16.21
C ASN A 169 -2.43 23.33 -16.67
N GLU A 170 -2.15 23.08 -17.94
CA GLU A 170 -0.82 23.25 -18.52
C GLU A 170 -0.30 24.70 -18.42
N GLN A 171 -1.18 25.68 -18.58
CA GLN A 171 -0.82 27.10 -18.51
C GLN A 171 -0.35 27.50 -17.11
N ARG A 172 -1.13 27.16 -16.06
CA ARG A 172 -0.76 27.44 -14.66
C ARG A 172 0.54 26.75 -14.27
N MET A 173 0.77 25.53 -14.77
CA MET A 173 2.03 24.81 -14.56
C MET A 173 3.22 25.55 -15.18
N LYS A 174 3.07 26.12 -16.39
CA LYS A 174 4.12 26.92 -17.03
C LYS A 174 4.39 28.24 -16.29
N GLU A 175 3.33 28.90 -15.82
CA GLU A 175 3.42 30.18 -15.09
C GLU A 175 4.04 30.00 -13.69
N SER A 176 3.83 28.85 -13.06
CA SER A 176 4.37 28.56 -11.72
C SER A 176 5.89 28.44 -11.65
N SER A 177 6.60 28.55 -12.78
CA SER A 177 8.04 28.34 -12.98
C SER A 177 8.76 27.67 -11.81
N PHE A 178 8.57 26.36 -11.71
CA PHE A 178 9.46 25.45 -10.99
C PHE A 178 10.79 25.22 -11.74
N TYR A 179 11.05 25.96 -12.84
CA TYR A 179 12.14 25.75 -13.79
C TYR A 179 12.89 27.04 -14.18
N SER A 180 12.75 28.14 -13.43
CA SER A 180 13.64 29.31 -13.49
C SER A 180 14.42 29.41 -12.20
#